data_AF-A0A2D5ZXX3-F1
#
_entry.id   AF-A0A2D5ZXX3-F1
#
_cell.length_a   1.000
_cell.length_b   1.000
_cell.length_c   1.000
_cell.angle_alpha   90.00
_cell.angle_beta   90.00
_cell.angle_gamma   90.00
#
_symmetry.space_group_name_H-M   'P 1'
#
loop_
_entity.id
_entity.type
_entity.pdbx_description
1 polymer ?
#
loop_
_entity_poly.entity_id
_entity_poly.type
_entity_poly.pdbx_seq_one_letter_code
_entity_poly.pdbx_strand_id
1 'polypeptide(L)'
;VFVGIASSRRFSRWSALQAFFEKIPLGNKFKEVFEAVNSYGKEKSVLVKAYFLSLVAQSLSLVFMYVTSYVIDVSVPVEAFLFAVPLGFIVMSLPVSPGGVGVGQVAFLGLFGLFLGYEIPAAAFIMTAFQVASLLYGLVGAAIFVRGHKLNLSEVSG
;
A
#
# COMPACT_ATOMS: atom_id res chain seq x y z
N VAL A 1 -0.10 5.28 -15.09
CA VAL A 1 0.77 4.19 -15.61
C VAL A 1 0.04 2.85 -15.71
N PHE A 2 -0.61 2.35 -14.65
CA PHE A 2 -1.34 1.06 -14.66
C PHE A 2 -2.46 0.94 -15.71
N VAL A 3 -3.23 2.01 -15.97
CA VAL A 3 -4.31 1.99 -16.98
C VAL A 3 -3.78 1.90 -18.42
N GLY A 4 -2.55 2.39 -18.67
CA GLY A 4 -1.93 2.34 -20.00
C GLY A 4 -1.43 0.96 -20.39
N ILE A 5 -1.01 0.15 -19.41
CA ILE A 5 -0.53 -1.23 -19.62
C ILE A 5 -1.71 -2.16 -19.97
N ALA A 6 -2.90 -1.92 -19.40
CA ALA A 6 -4.09 -2.73 -19.66
C ALA A 6 -4.73 -2.49 -21.05
N SER A 7 -4.34 -1.44 -21.77
CA SER A 7 -5.07 -0.99 -22.98
C SER A 7 -4.22 -0.86 -24.25
N SER A 8 -3.25 -1.74 -24.49
CA SER A 8 -2.83 -1.92 -25.88
C SER A 8 -2.49 -3.37 -26.23
N ARG A 9 -3.21 -3.89 -27.22
CA ARG A 9 -2.86 -5.07 -28.03
C ARG A 9 -1.57 -4.86 -28.84
N ARG A 10 -0.63 -4.04 -28.36
CA ARG A 10 0.60 -3.60 -29.07
C ARG A 10 1.86 -3.98 -28.29
N PHE A 11 1.84 -5.15 -27.65
CA PHE A 11 3.01 -5.70 -26.97
C PHE A 11 3.32 -7.14 -27.40
N SER A 12 2.94 -7.48 -28.64
CA SER A 12 3.37 -8.71 -29.32
C SER A 12 4.86 -8.65 -29.77
N ARG A 13 5.68 -7.74 -29.21
CA ARG A 13 7.08 -7.48 -29.60
C ARG A 13 8.11 -7.77 -28.49
N TRP A 14 7.71 -8.47 -27.43
CA TRP A 14 8.60 -8.83 -26.30
C TRP A 14 9.09 -10.29 -26.37
N SER A 15 9.39 -10.80 -27.57
CA SER A 15 10.16 -12.04 -27.76
C SER A 15 11.55 -11.96 -27.09
N ALA A 16 12.13 -10.77 -27.02
CA ALA A 16 13.41 -10.52 -26.34
C ALA A 16 13.34 -10.65 -24.81
N LEU A 17 12.17 -10.44 -24.20
CA LEU A 17 11.99 -10.59 -22.75
C LEU A 17 11.54 -11.97 -22.34
N GLN A 18 10.94 -12.75 -23.25
CA GLN A 18 10.71 -14.18 -22.99
C GLN A 18 12.03 -14.96 -22.84
N ALA A 19 13.04 -14.67 -23.67
CA ALA A 19 14.37 -15.29 -23.56
C ALA A 19 15.13 -14.90 -22.27
N PHE A 20 14.83 -13.73 -21.69
CA PHE A 20 15.41 -13.28 -20.43
C PHE A 20 14.67 -13.88 -19.21
N PHE A 21 13.37 -14.14 -19.33
CA PHE A 21 12.53 -14.70 -18.27
C PHE A 21 12.68 -16.22 -18.08
N GLU A 22 13.08 -16.98 -19.11
CA GLU A 22 13.33 -18.44 -18.99
C GLU A 22 14.57 -18.77 -18.14
N LYS A 23 15.50 -17.81 -17.95
CA LYS A 23 16.69 -18.01 -17.11
C LYS A 23 16.51 -17.64 -15.64
N ILE A 24 15.33 -17.18 -15.23
CA ILE A 24 15.06 -16.78 -13.84
C ILE A 24 14.13 -17.81 -13.18
N PRO A 25 14.49 -18.40 -12.02
CA PRO A 25 13.71 -19.43 -11.33
C PRO A 25 12.31 -18.98 -10.82
N LEU A 26 11.91 -17.74 -11.11
CA LEU A 26 10.61 -17.14 -10.74
C LEU A 26 9.65 -16.93 -11.93
N GLY A 27 10.01 -17.33 -13.16
CA GLY A 27 9.22 -17.05 -14.38
C GLY A 27 7.75 -17.48 -14.32
N ASN A 28 7.44 -18.60 -13.68
CA ASN A 28 6.06 -19.09 -13.54
C ASN A 28 5.18 -18.18 -12.67
N LYS A 29 5.72 -17.61 -11.57
CA LYS A 29 4.97 -16.67 -10.72
C LYS A 29 4.67 -15.36 -11.44
N PHE A 30 5.61 -14.87 -12.26
CA PHE A 30 5.38 -13.67 -13.06
C PHE A 30 4.30 -13.88 -14.12
N LYS A 31 4.24 -15.07 -14.73
CA LYS A 31 3.19 -15.43 -15.67
C LYS A 31 1.82 -15.43 -15.00
N GLU A 32 1.72 -15.99 -13.80
CA GLU A 32 0.48 -16.05 -13.01
C GLU A 32 -0.01 -14.64 -12.60
N VAL A 33 0.90 -13.77 -12.14
CA VAL A 33 0.61 -12.36 -11.87
C VAL A 33 0.15 -11.64 -13.14
N PHE A 34 0.80 -11.89 -14.27
CA PHE A 34 0.44 -11.27 -15.55
C PHE A 34 -0.93 -11.72 -16.05
N GLU A 35 -1.24 -13.02 -15.96
CA GLU A 35 -2.55 -13.57 -16.31
C GLU A 35 -3.65 -13.01 -15.40
N ALA A 36 -3.40 -12.87 -14.10
CA ALA A 36 -4.32 -12.23 -13.17
C ALA A 36 -4.58 -10.76 -13.58
N VAL A 37 -3.53 -9.97 -13.79
CA VAL A 37 -3.65 -8.56 -14.22
C VAL A 37 -4.40 -8.44 -15.55
N ASN A 38 -4.13 -9.33 -16.51
CA ASN A 38 -4.82 -9.34 -17.81
C ASN A 38 -6.30 -9.75 -17.70
N SER A 39 -6.64 -10.62 -16.75
CA SER A 39 -8.03 -10.97 -16.43
C SER A 39 -8.79 -9.77 -15.86
N TYR A 40 -8.20 -9.03 -14.91
CA TYR A 40 -8.77 -7.79 -14.38
C TYR A 40 -8.81 -6.64 -15.40
N GLY A 41 -7.91 -6.66 -16.40
CA GLY A 41 -7.82 -5.66 -17.47
C GLY A 41 -9.00 -5.63 -18.43
N LYS A 42 -9.86 -6.66 -18.42
CA LYS A 42 -11.05 -6.73 -19.28
C LYS A 42 -12.13 -5.71 -18.90
N GLU A 43 -12.21 -5.34 -17.62
CA GLU A 43 -13.21 -4.42 -17.08
C GLU A 43 -12.57 -3.09 -16.63
N LYS A 44 -12.34 -2.18 -17.58
CA LYS A 44 -11.71 -0.87 -17.32
C LYS A 44 -12.41 -0.06 -16.23
N SER A 45 -13.73 -0.21 -16.09
CA SER A 45 -14.53 0.44 -15.05
C SER A 45 -14.10 0.04 -13.64
N VAL A 46 -13.78 -1.25 -13.43
CA VAL A 46 -13.30 -1.77 -12.14
C VAL A 46 -11.94 -1.20 -11.80
N LEU A 47 -11.03 -1.15 -12.78
CA LEU A 47 -9.69 -0.57 -12.59
C LEU A 47 -9.75 0.92 -12.21
N VAL A 48 -10.63 1.69 -12.87
CA VAL A 48 -10.81 3.11 -12.57
C VAL A 48 -11.38 3.30 -11.16
N LYS A 49 -12.41 2.55 -10.79
CA LYS A 49 -12.98 2.59 -9.43
C LYS A 49 -11.95 2.23 -8.36
N ALA A 50 -11.19 1.16 -8.58
CA ALA A 50 -10.13 0.74 -7.66
C ALA A 50 -9.06 1.83 -7.50
N TYR A 51 -8.62 2.44 -8.61
CA TYR A 51 -7.65 3.52 -8.59
C TYR A 51 -8.14 4.74 -7.79
N PHE A 52 -9.38 5.20 -8.03
CA PHE A 52 -9.96 6.29 -7.25
C PHE A 52 -10.11 5.94 -5.77
N LEU A 53 -10.53 4.72 -5.47
CA LEU A 53 -10.63 4.25 -4.09
C LEU A 53 -9.27 4.26 -3.39
N SER A 54 -8.20 3.84 -4.08
CA SER A 54 -6.82 3.91 -3.57
C SER A 54 -6.35 5.35 -3.36
N LEU A 55 -6.70 6.28 -4.25
CA LEU A 55 -6.36 7.69 -4.08
C LEU A 55 -7.06 8.30 -2.85
N VAL A 56 -8.34 7.98 -2.65
CA VAL A 56 -9.09 8.41 -1.46
C VAL A 56 -8.45 7.84 -0.19
N ALA A 57 -8.11 6.56 -0.17
CA ALA A 57 -7.45 5.91 0.97
C ALA A 57 -6.09 6.54 1.30
N GLN A 58 -5.27 6.81 0.29
CA GLN A 58 -3.98 7.49 0.47
C GLN A 58 -4.16 8.92 0.99
N SER A 59 -5.14 9.65 0.46
CA SER A 59 -5.44 11.03 0.89
C SER A 59 -5.91 11.07 2.35
N LEU A 60 -6.80 10.15 2.74
CA LEU A 60 -7.26 10.01 4.13
C LEU A 60 -6.10 9.70 5.08
N SER A 61 -5.17 8.85 4.65
CA SER A 61 -3.99 8.49 5.43
C SER A 61 -3.06 9.70 5.62
N LEU A 62 -2.86 10.51 4.58
CA LEU A 62 -2.11 11.76 4.66
C LEU A 62 -2.78 12.75 5.62
N VAL A 63 -4.09 12.96 5.49
CA VAL A 63 -4.85 13.84 6.38
C VAL A 63 -4.74 13.38 7.83
N PHE A 64 -4.87 12.07 8.08
CA PHE A 64 -4.71 11.50 9.42
C PHE A 64 -3.34 11.82 10.02
N MET A 65 -2.27 11.59 9.26
CA MET A 65 -0.90 11.87 9.74
C MET A 65 -0.66 13.37 9.96
N TYR A 66 -1.19 14.23 9.08
CA TYR A 66 -1.10 15.68 9.24
C TYR A 66 -1.85 16.16 10.49
N VAL A 67 -3.09 15.71 10.70
CA VAL A 67 -3.87 16.03 11.91
C VAL A 67 -3.14 15.51 13.16
N THR A 68 -2.54 14.33 13.10
CA THR A 68 -1.75 13.78 14.20
C THR A 68 -0.59 14.71 14.57
N SER A 69 0.11 15.27 13.58
CA SER A 69 1.21 16.23 13.81
C SER A 69 0.73 17.51 14.50
N TYR A 70 -0.46 17.98 14.14
CA TYR A 70 -1.08 19.15 14.78
C TYR A 70 -1.47 18.86 16.24
N VAL A 71 -2.01 17.67 16.54
CA VAL A 71 -2.41 17.26 17.90
C VAL A 71 -1.22 17.15 18.85
N ILE A 72 -0.04 16.77 18.35
CA ILE A 72 1.19 16.68 19.15
C ILE A 72 2.01 17.98 19.18
N ASP A 73 1.44 19.07 18.67
CA ASP A 73 2.07 20.40 18.60
C ASP A 73 3.41 20.43 17.86
N VAL A 74 3.51 19.63 16.78
CA VAL A 74 4.69 19.61 15.91
C VAL A 74 4.32 20.25 14.58
N SER A 75 4.81 21.46 14.38
CA SER A 75 4.61 22.21 13.13
C SER A 75 5.52 21.66 12.03
N VAL A 76 4.93 20.88 11.12
CA VAL A 76 5.60 20.39 9.92
C VAL A 76 4.82 20.87 8.69
N PRO A 77 5.49 21.44 7.67
CA PRO A 77 4.83 21.88 6.46
C PRO A 77 4.10 20.72 5.76
N VAL A 78 2.92 21.00 5.21
CA VAL A 78 2.07 19.98 4.55
C VAL A 78 2.78 19.35 3.35
N GLU A 79 3.67 20.10 2.70
CA GLU A 79 4.52 19.68 1.59
C GLU A 79 5.43 18.52 2.00
N ALA A 80 5.93 18.53 3.24
CA ALA A 80 6.75 17.44 3.75
C ALA A 80 5.93 16.15 3.89
N PHE A 81 4.64 16.22 4.25
CA PHE A 81 3.75 15.05 4.28
C PHE A 81 3.44 14.53 2.88
N LEU A 82 3.20 15.43 1.91
CA LEU A 82 2.98 15.06 0.50
C LEU A 82 4.18 14.34 -0.11
N PHE A 83 5.39 14.61 0.38
CA PHE A 83 6.61 13.90 -0.01
C PHE A 83 6.82 12.61 0.80
N ALA A 84 6.80 12.70 2.13
CA ALA A 84 7.20 11.60 3.01
C ALA A 84 6.17 10.47 3.07
N VAL A 85 4.85 10.76 3.04
CA VAL A 85 3.82 9.72 3.20
C VAL A 85 3.80 8.72 2.04
N PRO A 86 3.77 9.13 0.75
CA PRO A 86 3.76 8.18 -0.36
C PRO A 86 5.05 7.34 -0.41
N LEU A 87 6.21 7.96 -0.19
CA LEU A 87 7.50 7.26 -0.17
C LEU A 87 7.60 6.32 1.02
N GLY A 88 7.15 6.74 2.20
CA GLY A 88 7.11 5.93 3.40
C GLY A 88 6.26 4.67 3.19
N PHE A 89 5.09 4.77 2.56
CA PHE A 89 4.26 3.61 2.23
C PHE A 89 4.90 2.69 1.20
N ILE A 90 5.66 3.21 0.24
CA ILE A 90 6.46 2.37 -0.67
C ILE A 90 7.49 1.58 0.13
N VAL A 91 8.22 2.22 1.05
CA VAL A 91 9.20 1.52 1.90
C VAL A 91 8.53 0.46 2.79
N MET A 92 7.36 0.77 3.35
CA MET A 92 6.60 -0.19 4.17
C MET A 92 6.05 -1.39 3.40
N SER A 93 5.84 -1.24 2.09
CA SER A 93 5.40 -2.34 1.23
C SER A 93 6.49 -3.38 1.01
N LEU A 94 7.75 -3.04 1.32
CA LEU A 94 8.85 -3.98 1.25
C LEU A 94 8.67 -5.04 2.35
N PRO A 95 8.82 -6.34 2.03
CA PRO A 95 8.65 -7.44 2.98
C PRO A 95 9.86 -7.58 3.92
N VAL A 96 10.30 -6.46 4.50
CA VAL A 96 11.45 -6.39 5.43
C VAL A 96 10.97 -6.56 6.86
N SER A 97 9.81 -6.00 7.22
CA SER A 97 9.21 -6.18 8.55
C SER A 97 7.68 -6.34 8.51
N PRO A 98 7.09 -7.09 9.47
CA PRO A 98 5.64 -7.25 9.57
C PRO A 98 4.95 -5.90 9.77
N GLY A 99 4.03 -5.54 8.87
CA GLY A 99 3.28 -4.29 8.94
C GLY A 99 4.14 -3.02 8.85
N GLY A 100 5.41 -3.14 8.43
CA GLY A 100 6.36 -2.02 8.40
C GLY A 100 6.72 -1.48 9.79
N VAL A 101 6.53 -2.25 10.87
CA VAL A 101 6.94 -1.83 12.23
C VAL A 101 8.48 -1.76 12.28
N GLY A 102 9.01 -0.73 12.94
CA GLY A 102 10.43 -0.37 12.95
C GLY A 102 10.86 0.35 11.67
N VAL A 103 10.73 -0.33 10.53
CA VAL A 103 11.15 0.20 9.21
C VAL A 103 10.38 1.47 8.85
N GLY A 104 9.08 1.52 9.12
CA GLY A 104 8.25 2.70 8.87
C GLY A 104 8.69 3.90 9.70
N GLN A 105 8.96 3.72 10.99
CA GLN A 105 9.44 4.78 11.88
C GLN A 105 10.77 5.37 11.37
N VAL A 106 11.72 4.49 11.02
CA VAL A 106 13.03 4.90 10.48
C VAL A 106 12.86 5.61 9.13
N ALA A 107 12.02 5.08 8.25
CA ALA A 107 11.74 5.68 6.95
C ALA A 107 11.14 7.09 7.11
N PHE A 108 10.16 7.26 8.01
CA PHE A 108 9.53 8.56 8.25
C PHE A 108 10.52 9.55 8.88
N LEU A 109 11.32 9.15 9.87
CA LEU A 109 12.40 9.99 10.42
C LEU A 109 13.35 10.48 9.32
N GLY A 110 13.82 9.56 8.47
CA GLY A 110 14.74 9.88 7.38
C GLY A 110 14.12 10.73 6.28
N LEU A 111 12.87 10.46 5.87
CA LEU A 111 12.18 11.20 4.80
C LEU A 111 11.84 12.63 5.22
N PHE A 112 11.35 12.83 6.45
CA PHE A 112 11.12 14.17 6.99
C PHE A 112 12.44 14.91 7.19
N GLY A 113 13.48 14.22 7.68
CA GLY A 113 14.83 14.79 7.81
C GLY A 113 15.44 15.23 6.49
N LEU A 114 15.25 14.43 5.43
CA LEU A 114 15.72 14.75 4.08
C LEU A 114 15.03 16.00 3.52
N PHE A 115 13.74 16.18 3.80
CA PHE A 115 12.96 17.32 3.29
C PHE A 115 13.24 18.61 4.08
N LEU A 116 13.34 18.51 5.42
CA LEU A 116 13.43 19.67 6.31
C LEU A 116 14.88 20.07 6.64
N GLY A 117 15.84 19.17 6.40
CA GLY A 117 17.26 19.38 6.72
C GLY A 117 17.62 19.10 8.19
N TYR A 118 16.68 18.66 9.02
CA TYR A 118 16.91 18.25 10.41
C TYR A 118 15.95 17.12 10.80
N GLU A 119 16.39 16.25 11.73
CA GLU A 119 15.56 15.14 12.19
C GLU A 119 14.45 15.61 13.12
N ILE A 120 13.26 15.05 12.93
CA ILE A 120 12.10 15.27 13.79
C ILE A 120 11.75 13.95 14.48
N PRO A 121 12.16 13.73 15.74
CA PRO A 121 11.83 12.49 16.47
C PRO A 121 10.34 12.18 16.49
N ALA A 122 9.49 13.21 16.47
CA ALA A 122 8.05 13.08 16.42
C ALA A 122 7.51 12.44 15.12
N ALA A 123 8.28 12.38 14.02
CA ALA A 123 7.89 11.68 12.81
C ALA A 123 7.68 10.18 13.04
N ALA A 124 8.52 9.56 13.89
CA ALA A 124 8.34 8.18 14.32
C ALA A 124 7.06 7.99 15.14
N PHE A 125 6.69 9.00 15.96
CA PHE A 125 5.45 8.99 16.73
C PHE A 125 4.22 9.05 15.82
N ILE A 126 4.20 9.97 14.86
CA ILE A 126 3.12 10.09 13.86
C ILE A 126 2.93 8.76 13.12
N MET A 127 4.02 8.13 12.71
CA MET A 127 3.99 6.84 12.02
C MET A 127 3.47 5.71 12.92
N THR A 128 3.86 5.69 14.19
CA THR A 128 3.38 4.71 15.17
C THR A 128 1.89 4.89 15.44
N ALA A 129 1.40 6.13 15.56
CA ALA A 129 -0.03 6.42 15.72
C ALA A 129 -0.85 5.89 14.53
N PHE A 130 -0.34 6.05 13.30
CA PHE A 130 -0.97 5.50 12.10
C PHE A 130 -1.00 3.95 12.11
N GLN A 131 0.08 3.29 12.54
CA GLN A 131 0.11 1.82 12.67
C GLN A 131 -0.90 1.32 13.69
N VAL A 132 -1.01 1.99 14.83
CA VAL A 132 -1.99 1.63 15.87
C VAL A 132 -3.42 1.82 15.33
N ALA A 133 -3.71 2.95 14.68
CA ALA A 133 -5.02 3.19 14.08
C ALA A 133 -5.38 2.14 13.01
N SER A 134 -4.40 1.79 12.17
CA SER A 134 -4.56 0.75 11.14
C SER A 134 -4.80 -0.63 11.74
N LEU A 135 -4.11 -0.96 12.84
CA LEU A 135 -4.31 -2.20 13.58
C LEU A 135 -5.71 -2.26 14.20
N LEU A 136 -6.19 -1.18 14.80
CA LEU A 136 -7.54 -1.10 15.35
C LEU A 136 -8.61 -1.31 14.28
N TYR A 137 -8.47 -0.67 13.11
CA TYR A 137 -9.35 -0.91 11.97
C TYR A 137 -9.27 -2.36 11.48
N GLY A 138 -8.07 -2.93 11.40
CA GLY A 138 -7.84 -4.33 11.06
C GLY A 138 -8.53 -5.31 12.02
N LEU A 139 -8.55 -5.00 13.33
CA LEU A 139 -9.24 -5.80 14.34
C LEU A 139 -10.76 -5.79 14.13
N VAL A 140 -11.35 -4.67 13.71
CA VAL A 140 -12.78 -4.62 13.35
C VAL A 140 -13.06 -5.56 12.18
N GLY A 141 -12.22 -5.53 11.14
CA GLY A 141 -12.30 -6.46 10.02
C GLY A 141 -12.17 -7.92 10.45
N ALA A 142 -11.21 -8.22 11.33
CA ALA A 142 -11.02 -9.55 11.89
C ALA A 142 -12.26 -10.02 12.70
N ALA A 143 -12.87 -9.14 13.49
CA ALA A 143 -14.08 -9.45 14.25
C ALA A 143 -15.26 -9.79 13.33
N ILE A 144 -15.44 -9.05 12.24
CA ILE A 144 -16.46 -9.34 11.22
C ILE A 144 -16.18 -10.70 10.55
N PHE A 145 -14.93 -10.95 10.17
CA PHE A 145 -14.52 -12.20 9.52
C PHE A 145 -14.79 -13.42 10.41
N VAL A 146 -14.41 -13.38 11.69
CA VAL A 146 -14.65 -14.49 12.63
C VAL A 146 -16.15 -14.72 12.84
N ARG A 147 -16.98 -13.67 12.87
CA ARG A 147 -18.44 -13.81 12.96
C ARG A 147 -19.06 -14.43 11.70
N GLY A 148 -18.65 -13.97 10.52
CA GLY A 148 -19.13 -14.53 9.24
C GLY A 148 -18.74 -15.99 9.05
N HIS A 149 -17.52 -16.36 9.46
CA HIS A 149 -17.06 -17.75 9.36
C HIS A 149 -17.78 -18.69 10.34
N LYS A 150 -18.20 -18.20 11.52
CA LYS A 150 -19.01 -18.99 12.47
C LYS A 150 -20.41 -19.27 11.93
N LEU A 151 -21.01 -18.37 11.14
CA LEU A 151 -22.34 -18.56 10.55
C LEU A 151 -22.36 -19.66 9.46
N ASN A 152 -21.32 -19.72 8.61
CA ASN A 152 -21.23 -20.74 7.55
C ASN A 152 -20.99 -22.16 8.09
N LEU A 153 -20.39 -22.33 9.28
CA LEU A 153 -20.17 -23.64 9.87
C LEU A 153 -21.42 -24.22 10.54
N SER A 154 -22.34 -23.38 11.03
CA SER A 154 -23.60 -23.83 11.63
C SER A 154 -24.64 -24.28 10.61
N GLU A 155 -24.56 -23.84 9.35
CA GLU A 155 -25.46 -24.29 8.27
C GLU A 155 -25.04 -25.62 7.64
N VAL A 156 -23.76 -26.00 7.73
CA VAL A 156 -23.24 -27.25 7.14
C VAL A 156 -23.33 -28.44 8.11
N SER A 157 -23.58 -28.18 9.40
CA SER A 157 -23.68 -29.20 10.46
C SER A 157 -25.11 -29.45 10.96
N GLY A 158 -26.13 -28.93 10.28
CA GLY A 158 -27.56 -29.05 10.63
C GLY A 158 -28.31 -30.01 9.71
#